data_AF-A0A8B8AYT1-F1
#
_entry.id   AF-A0A8B8AYT1-F1
#
_cell.length_a   1.000
_cell.length_b   1.000
_cell.length_c   1.000
_cell.angle_alpha   90.00
_cell.angle_beta   90.00
_cell.angle_gamma   90.00
#
_symmetry.space_group_name_H-M   'P 1'
#
loop_
_entity.id
_entity.type
_entity.pdbx_description
1 polymer ?
#
loop_
_entity_poly.entity_id
_entity_poly.type
_entity_poly.pdbx_seq_one_letter_code
_entity_poly.pdbx_strand_id
1 'polypeptide(L)'
;MVAFLVIFALMLNLTDCLYIHTVQTFQDLRQQGQKGPAVAFTALVSKDTDVGSKAVVKYDRILSNIGGAYHPSTGTFTAPFKGVYSISCSLLSNQSNSVHLQITKNGSKMSILYSASSTHPHAGQTLQLLLNKGDKIWIQNANSVVAKLHDHGSYNLFSGALITRL
;
A
#
# COMPACT_ATOMS: atom_id res chain seq x y z
N MET A 1 16.16 -7.01 64.22
CA MET A 1 16.84 -6.08 63.30
C MET A 1 16.84 -6.59 61.86
N VAL A 2 17.17 -7.88 61.60
CA VAL A 2 17.22 -8.46 60.24
C VAL A 2 15.86 -8.48 59.51
N ALA A 3 14.77 -8.84 60.19
CA ALA A 3 13.43 -8.88 59.58
C ALA A 3 12.93 -7.50 59.07
N PHE A 4 13.29 -6.42 59.77
CA PHE A 4 12.88 -5.06 59.39
C PHE A 4 13.62 -4.57 58.13
N LEU A 5 14.91 -4.91 57.99
CA LEU A 5 15.71 -4.64 56.81
C LEU A 5 15.21 -5.40 55.57
N VAL A 6 14.78 -6.65 55.74
CA VAL A 6 14.20 -7.45 54.65
C VAL A 6 12.86 -6.88 54.18
N ILE A 7 11.98 -6.49 55.12
CA ILE A 7 10.70 -5.86 54.78
C ILE A 7 10.92 -4.51 54.07
N PHE A 8 11.85 -3.69 54.54
CA PHE A 8 12.16 -2.41 53.90
C PHE A 8 12.74 -2.56 52.48
N ALA A 9 13.65 -3.53 52.28
CA ALA A 9 14.18 -3.85 50.96
C ALA A 9 13.09 -4.38 50.01
N LEU A 10 12.19 -5.22 50.50
CA LEU A 10 11.02 -5.69 49.72
C LEU A 10 10.10 -4.52 49.33
N MET A 11 9.86 -3.58 50.24
CA MET A 11 9.04 -2.39 49.96
C MET A 11 9.66 -1.45 48.92
N LEU A 12 10.98 -1.24 48.95
CA LEU A 12 11.68 -0.45 47.93
C LEU A 12 11.58 -1.11 46.54
N ASN A 13 11.83 -2.42 46.46
CA ASN A 13 11.73 -3.17 45.20
C ASN A 13 10.31 -3.17 44.62
N LEU A 14 9.28 -3.27 45.48
CA LEU A 14 7.88 -3.19 45.05
C LEU A 14 7.53 -1.81 44.48
N THR A 15 8.13 -0.74 45.02
CA THR A 15 7.89 0.64 44.58
C THR A 15 8.55 0.93 43.23
N ASP A 16 9.79 0.47 43.05
CA ASP A 16 10.50 0.57 41.76
C ASP A 16 9.79 -0.25 40.67
N CYS A 17 9.32 -1.46 41.02
CA CYS A 17 8.55 -2.30 40.10
C CYS A 17 7.23 -1.64 39.68
N LEU A 18 6.48 -1.08 40.64
CA LEU A 18 5.23 -0.37 40.36
C LEU A 18 5.47 0.89 39.51
N TYR A 19 6.56 1.61 39.78
CA TYR A 19 6.97 2.79 38.99
C TYR A 19 7.34 2.42 37.56
N ILE A 20 8.18 1.38 37.36
CA ILE A 20 8.57 0.88 36.03
C ILE A 20 7.34 0.41 35.24
N HIS A 21 6.46 -0.38 35.86
CA HIS A 21 5.21 -0.85 35.23
C HIS A 21 4.33 0.33 34.81
N THR A 22 4.23 1.36 35.64
CA THR A 22 3.45 2.57 35.34
C THR A 22 4.06 3.35 34.16
N VAL A 23 5.38 3.55 34.15
CA VAL A 23 6.08 4.24 33.05
C VAL A 23 5.94 3.47 31.73
N GLN A 24 6.07 2.14 31.74
CA GLN A 24 5.81 1.29 30.57
C GLN A 24 4.38 1.41 30.09
N THR A 25 3.41 1.36 31.01
CA THR A 25 1.98 1.52 30.66
C THR A 25 1.73 2.88 30.00
N PHE A 26 2.35 3.97 30.48
CA PHE A 26 2.24 5.29 29.84
C PHE A 26 2.96 5.37 28.49
N GLN A 27 4.07 4.67 28.31
CA GLN A 27 4.76 4.57 27.02
C GLN A 27 3.91 3.77 26.01
N ASP A 28 3.29 2.68 26.43
CA ASP A 28 2.41 1.86 25.60
C ASP A 28 1.12 2.59 25.23
N LEU A 29 0.52 3.35 26.17
CA LEU A 29 -0.64 4.19 25.89
C LEU A 29 -0.30 5.35 24.92
N ARG A 30 0.91 5.91 25.01
CA ARG A 30 1.42 6.87 24.00
C ARG A 30 1.56 6.23 22.63
N GLN A 31 1.95 4.95 22.54
CA GLN A 31 2.05 4.23 21.26
C GLN A 31 0.68 3.79 20.71
N GLN A 32 -0.24 3.35 21.56
CA GLN A 32 -1.60 2.93 21.18
C GLN A 32 -2.47 4.11 20.72
N GLY A 33 -2.21 5.33 21.19
CA GLY A 33 -2.89 6.56 20.73
C GLY A 33 -2.36 7.17 19.42
N GLN A 34 -1.28 6.63 18.82
CA GLN A 34 -0.57 7.27 17.71
C GLN A 34 -0.61 6.57 16.35
N LYS A 35 -1.00 5.29 16.24
CA LYS A 35 -1.20 4.66 14.92
C LYS A 35 -2.63 4.90 14.44
N GLY A 36 -2.81 5.92 13.59
CA GLY A 36 -4.02 6.04 12.77
C GLY A 36 -4.32 4.74 12.01
N PRO A 37 -5.56 4.53 11.54
CA PRO A 37 -5.96 3.27 10.94
C PRO A 37 -5.02 2.90 9.80
N ALA A 38 -4.60 1.62 9.77
CA ALA A 38 -3.73 1.11 8.73
C ALA A 38 -4.36 1.34 7.35
N VAL A 39 -3.51 1.57 6.35
CA VAL A 39 -3.95 1.74 4.96
C VAL A 39 -3.10 0.82 4.11
N ALA A 40 -3.74 -0.19 3.53
CA ALA A 40 -3.08 -1.13 2.64
C ALA A 40 -4.10 -1.76 1.70
N PHE A 41 -3.76 -1.88 0.42
CA PHE A 41 -4.60 -2.58 -0.54
C PHE A 41 -3.76 -3.40 -1.52
N THR A 42 -4.36 -4.46 -2.02
CA THR A 42 -3.88 -5.21 -3.18
C THR A 42 -5.09 -5.62 -4.00
N ALA A 43 -5.09 -5.20 -5.26
CA ALA A 43 -6.13 -5.49 -6.23
C ALA A 43 -5.51 -6.07 -7.50
N LEU A 44 -6.23 -6.95 -8.18
CA LEU A 44 -5.83 -7.63 -9.40
C LEU A 44 -6.90 -7.45 -10.47
N VAL A 45 -6.53 -7.65 -11.73
CA VAL A 45 -7.53 -7.92 -12.77
C VAL A 45 -8.03 -9.36 -12.60
N SER A 46 -9.31 -9.61 -12.82
CA SER A 46 -9.89 -10.95 -12.66
C SER A 46 -9.66 -11.89 -13.85
N LYS A 47 -9.25 -11.33 -15.00
CA LYS A 47 -9.10 -12.03 -16.29
C LYS A 47 -8.32 -11.17 -17.28
N ASP A 48 -8.02 -11.74 -18.44
CA ASP A 48 -7.56 -10.99 -19.63
C ASP A 48 -8.42 -9.73 -19.84
N THR A 49 -7.75 -8.59 -19.97
CA THR A 49 -8.40 -7.27 -19.92
C THR A 49 -7.90 -6.37 -21.05
N ASP A 50 -8.85 -5.89 -21.85
CA ASP A 50 -8.62 -4.83 -22.82
C ASP A 50 -8.81 -3.46 -22.16
N VAL A 51 -7.76 -2.64 -22.22
CA VAL A 51 -7.73 -1.29 -21.65
C VAL A 51 -7.66 -0.29 -22.79
N GLY A 52 -8.71 0.51 -22.94
CA GLY A 52 -8.82 1.52 -23.99
C GLY A 52 -7.70 2.56 -23.98
N SER A 53 -7.64 3.37 -25.04
CA SER A 53 -6.67 4.47 -25.13
C SER A 53 -6.79 5.41 -23.93
N LYS A 54 -5.65 5.67 -23.26
CA LYS A 54 -5.58 6.53 -22.05
C LYS A 54 -6.52 6.12 -20.91
N ALA A 55 -7.13 4.93 -20.97
CA ALA A 55 -8.10 4.47 -19.99
C ALA A 55 -7.40 3.94 -18.74
N VAL A 56 -8.10 4.06 -17.60
CA VAL A 56 -7.66 3.53 -16.30
C VAL A 56 -7.86 2.02 -16.27
N VAL A 57 -6.87 1.30 -15.77
CA VAL A 57 -6.98 -0.14 -15.50
C VAL A 57 -7.81 -0.33 -14.24
N LYS A 58 -8.92 -1.06 -14.35
CA LYS A 58 -9.77 -1.41 -13.22
C LYS A 58 -9.33 -2.77 -12.67
N TYR A 59 -8.63 -2.76 -11.55
CA TYR A 59 -8.28 -3.99 -10.84
C TYR A 59 -9.48 -4.38 -9.96
N ASP A 60 -10.35 -5.19 -10.54
CA ASP A 60 -11.69 -5.51 -10.02
C ASP A 60 -11.69 -6.61 -8.95
N ARG A 61 -10.66 -7.45 -8.90
CA ARG A 61 -10.51 -8.51 -7.90
C ARG A 61 -9.71 -8.02 -6.70
N ILE A 62 -10.37 -7.89 -5.55
CA ILE A 62 -9.75 -7.34 -4.34
C ILE A 62 -9.24 -8.45 -3.43
N LEU A 63 -7.93 -8.47 -3.15
CA LEU A 63 -7.34 -9.32 -2.12
C LEU A 63 -7.36 -8.66 -0.75
N SER A 64 -7.07 -7.36 -0.69
CA SER A 64 -7.13 -6.56 0.52
C SER A 64 -7.45 -5.11 0.21
N ASN A 65 -8.14 -4.44 1.13
CA ASN A 65 -8.45 -3.02 1.04
C ASN A 65 -8.63 -2.41 2.45
N ILE A 66 -7.62 -2.61 3.30
CA ILE A 66 -7.58 -2.09 4.66
C ILE A 66 -7.59 -0.55 4.61
N GLY A 67 -8.52 0.05 5.35
CA GLY A 67 -8.77 1.49 5.31
C GLY A 67 -9.64 1.97 4.14
N GLY A 68 -10.08 1.08 3.24
CA GLY A 68 -11.06 1.38 2.19
C GLY A 68 -10.62 2.44 1.17
N ALA A 69 -9.30 2.62 1.00
CA ALA A 69 -8.75 3.72 0.20
C ALA A 69 -8.70 3.42 -1.32
N TYR A 70 -8.84 2.16 -1.73
CA TYR A 70 -8.92 1.75 -3.13
C TYR A 70 -10.38 1.57 -3.59
N HIS A 71 -10.70 2.09 -4.79
CA HIS A 71 -12.03 2.06 -5.40
C HIS A 71 -12.00 1.23 -6.69
N PRO A 72 -12.51 -0.02 -6.69
CA PRO A 72 -12.39 -0.93 -7.84
C PRO A 72 -13.17 -0.45 -9.07
N SER A 73 -14.30 0.23 -8.85
CA SER A 73 -15.14 0.77 -9.93
C SER A 73 -14.43 1.82 -10.79
N THR A 74 -13.49 2.56 -10.20
CA THR A 74 -12.70 3.61 -10.86
C THR A 74 -11.24 3.22 -11.10
N GLY A 75 -10.75 2.16 -10.45
CA GLY A 75 -9.34 1.77 -10.50
C GLY A 75 -8.41 2.69 -9.68
N THR A 76 -8.95 3.46 -8.73
CA THR A 76 -8.23 4.58 -8.09
C THR A 76 -8.01 4.35 -6.61
N PHE A 77 -6.77 4.55 -6.17
CA PHE A 77 -6.42 4.73 -4.76
C PHE A 77 -6.47 6.21 -4.39
N THR A 78 -7.09 6.55 -3.26
CA THR A 78 -7.11 7.92 -2.72
C THR A 78 -6.46 7.93 -1.34
N ALA A 79 -5.38 8.68 -1.16
CA ALA A 79 -4.66 8.75 0.10
C ALA A 79 -5.54 9.36 1.21
N PRO A 80 -5.89 8.62 2.29
CA PRO A 80 -6.75 9.14 3.34
C PRO A 80 -6.02 10.09 4.30
N PHE A 81 -4.69 10.00 4.35
CA PHE A 81 -3.82 10.81 5.20
C PHE A 81 -2.59 11.29 4.45
N LYS A 82 -1.97 12.36 4.94
CA LYS A 82 -0.60 12.70 4.54
C LYS A 82 0.36 11.63 5.05
N GLY A 83 1.29 11.19 4.22
CA GLY A 83 2.24 10.15 4.59
C GLY A 83 3.12 9.67 3.45
N VAL A 84 4.06 8.80 3.78
CA VAL A 84 4.87 8.07 2.81
C VAL A 84 4.19 6.75 2.50
N TYR A 85 3.94 6.48 1.23
CA TYR A 85 3.27 5.28 0.73
C TYR A 85 4.21 4.50 -0.18
N SER A 86 4.23 3.18 -0.06
CA SER A 86 4.76 2.29 -1.09
C SER A 86 3.64 2.00 -2.08
N ILE A 87 3.85 2.26 -3.37
CA ILE A 87 2.90 1.99 -4.45
C ILE A 87 3.56 1.06 -5.45
N SER A 88 2.94 -0.08 -5.74
CA SER A 88 3.48 -1.11 -6.62
C SER A 88 2.48 -1.52 -7.70
N CYS A 89 2.99 -1.80 -8.90
CA CYS A 89 2.22 -2.30 -10.02
C CYS A 89 3.01 -3.40 -10.73
N SER A 90 2.32 -4.41 -11.23
CA SER A 90 2.86 -5.37 -12.20
C SER A 90 2.09 -5.29 -13.52
N LEU A 91 2.76 -5.73 -14.59
CA LEU A 91 2.23 -5.77 -15.94
C LEU A 91 2.71 -7.05 -16.63
N LEU A 92 1.77 -7.82 -17.14
CA LEU A 92 2.01 -8.89 -18.11
C LEU A 92 1.01 -8.69 -19.26
N SER A 93 1.51 -8.35 -20.44
CA SER A 93 0.67 -8.16 -21.62
C SER A 93 0.51 -9.43 -22.44
N ASN A 94 -0.51 -9.43 -23.29
CA ASN A 94 -0.65 -10.45 -24.30
C ASN A 94 0.55 -10.38 -25.28
N GLN A 95 0.99 -11.54 -25.77
CA GLN A 95 2.12 -11.63 -26.70
C GLN A 95 1.93 -10.86 -28.02
N SER A 96 0.68 -10.56 -28.39
CA SER A 96 0.34 -9.85 -29.63
C SER A 96 0.53 -8.34 -29.58
N ASN A 97 0.88 -7.73 -28.43
CA ASN A 97 1.08 -6.28 -28.35
C ASN A 97 2.15 -5.83 -27.35
N SER A 98 2.70 -4.66 -27.63
CA SER A 98 3.52 -3.91 -26.69
C SER A 98 2.65 -2.97 -25.86
N VAL A 99 2.71 -3.08 -24.54
CA VAL A 99 1.90 -2.30 -23.60
C VAL A 99 2.78 -1.38 -22.78
N HIS A 100 2.32 -0.15 -22.61
CA HIS A 100 2.87 0.80 -21.64
C HIS A 100 1.79 1.16 -20.63
N LEU A 101 2.02 0.85 -19.35
CA LEU A 101 1.16 1.32 -18.26
C LEU A 101 1.86 2.42 -17.49
N GLN A 102 1.09 3.41 -17.06
CA GLN A 102 1.57 4.59 -16.34
C GLN A 102 1.03 4.59 -14.92
N ILE A 103 1.93 4.70 -13.93
CA ILE A 103 1.55 5.09 -12.57
C ILE A 103 1.32 6.59 -12.56
N THR A 104 0.11 7.02 -12.24
CA THR A 104 -0.35 8.41 -12.36
C THR A 104 -0.74 8.96 -11.00
N LYS A 105 -0.27 10.16 -10.66
CA LYS A 105 -0.68 10.93 -9.48
C LYS A 105 -1.37 12.21 -9.91
N ASN A 106 -2.64 12.37 -9.57
CA ASN A 106 -3.43 13.57 -9.88
C ASN A 106 -3.34 14.02 -11.35
N GLY A 107 -3.27 13.07 -12.29
CA GLY A 107 -3.16 13.33 -13.73
C GLY A 107 -1.72 13.39 -14.26
N SER A 108 -0.74 13.53 -13.38
CA SER A 108 0.68 13.58 -13.75
C SER A 108 1.32 12.19 -13.75
N LYS A 109 2.11 11.89 -14.78
CA LYS A 109 2.91 10.67 -14.87
C LYS A 109 4.00 10.63 -13.80
N MET A 110 4.00 9.59 -12.98
CA MET A 110 5.06 9.33 -11.99
C MET A 110 6.08 8.31 -12.50
N SER A 111 5.61 7.24 -13.13
CA SER A 111 6.48 6.22 -13.76
C SER A 111 5.75 5.44 -14.85
N ILE A 112 6.49 4.61 -15.58
CA ILE A 112 6.01 3.78 -16.69
C ILE A 112 6.48 2.33 -16.52
N LEU A 113 5.60 1.39 -16.83
CA LEU A 113 5.89 -0.03 -17.04
C LEU A 113 5.83 -0.30 -18.53
N TYR A 114 6.77 -1.08 -19.04
CA TYR A 114 6.80 -1.52 -20.42
C TYR A 114 6.81 -3.03 -20.50
N SER A 115 5.94 -3.58 -21.35
CA SER A 115 5.91 -4.98 -21.72
C SER A 115 5.90 -5.05 -23.25
N ALA A 116 6.89 -5.73 -23.82
CA ALA A 116 7.07 -5.82 -25.27
C ALA A 116 6.15 -6.88 -25.89
N SER A 117 5.93 -6.81 -27.20
CA SER A 117 5.36 -7.94 -27.94
C SER A 117 6.37 -9.10 -27.99
N SER A 118 6.22 -10.07 -27.10
CA SER A 118 6.97 -11.33 -27.06
C SER A 118 6.26 -12.33 -26.14
N THR A 119 6.85 -13.49 -25.83
CA THR A 119 6.23 -14.49 -24.94
C THR A 119 6.10 -13.99 -23.51
N HIS A 120 4.96 -13.36 -23.21
CA HIS A 120 4.50 -12.94 -21.87
C HIS A 120 5.53 -12.17 -21.02
N PRO A 121 6.13 -11.08 -21.52
CA PRO A 121 7.09 -10.32 -20.73
C PRO A 121 6.41 -9.68 -19.51
N HIS A 122 7.00 -9.94 -18.33
CA HIS A 122 6.53 -9.41 -17.06
C HIS A 122 7.35 -8.19 -16.65
N ALA A 123 6.68 -7.12 -16.24
CA ALA A 123 7.29 -5.92 -15.71
C ALA A 123 6.69 -5.56 -14.34
N GLY A 124 7.52 -4.96 -13.48
CA GLY A 124 7.10 -4.50 -12.16
C GLY A 124 7.74 -3.16 -11.83
N GLN A 125 7.00 -2.32 -11.09
CA GLN A 125 7.45 -1.02 -10.63
C GLN A 125 6.96 -0.80 -9.19
N THR A 126 7.81 -0.22 -8.36
CA THR A 126 7.48 0.22 -6.99
C THR A 126 8.01 1.62 -6.77
N LEU A 127 7.18 2.50 -6.22
CA LEU A 127 7.51 3.88 -5.89
C LEU A 127 7.25 4.14 -4.41
N GLN A 128 8.18 4.80 -3.73
CA GLN A 128 7.93 5.43 -2.42
C GLN A 128 7.52 6.88 -2.66
N LEU A 129 6.27 7.20 -2.37
CA LEU A 129 5.70 8.52 -2.65
C LEU A 129 5.24 9.21 -1.36
N LEU A 130 5.62 10.48 -1.23
CA LEU A 130 4.95 11.38 -0.31
C LEU A 130 3.61 11.80 -0.92
N LEU A 131 2.52 11.42 -0.27
CA LEU A 131 1.16 11.77 -0.66
C LEU A 131 0.53 12.66 0.40
N ASN A 132 -0.22 13.66 -0.06
CA ASN A 132 -1.12 14.44 0.79
C ASN A 132 -2.47 13.73 0.87
N LYS A 133 -3.25 14.05 1.91
CA LYS A 133 -4.65 13.61 1.99
C LYS A 133 -5.39 14.06 0.73
N GLY A 134 -6.09 13.13 0.09
CA GLY A 134 -6.85 13.37 -1.14
C GLY A 134 -6.06 13.19 -2.44
N ASP A 135 -4.73 13.00 -2.39
CA ASP A 135 -3.96 12.63 -3.57
C ASP A 135 -4.47 11.29 -4.13
N LYS A 136 -4.67 11.25 -5.45
CA LYS A 136 -5.19 10.10 -6.17
C LYS A 136 -4.09 9.44 -6.99
N ILE A 137 -4.00 8.12 -6.86
CA ILE A 137 -3.11 7.28 -7.65
C ILE A 137 -3.93 6.28 -8.46
N TRP A 138 -3.60 6.13 -9.74
CA TRP A 138 -4.17 5.09 -10.59
C TRP A 138 -3.17 4.63 -11.64
N ILE A 139 -3.46 3.48 -12.23
CA ILE A 139 -2.71 2.93 -13.35
C ILE A 139 -3.53 3.14 -14.62
N GLN A 140 -2.93 3.65 -15.68
CA GLN A 140 -3.62 3.83 -16.96
C GLN A 140 -2.76 3.38 -18.13
N ASN A 141 -3.41 3.04 -19.23
CA ASN A 141 -2.74 2.86 -20.51
C ASN A 141 -2.09 4.19 -20.93
N ALA A 142 -0.79 4.15 -21.22
CA ALA A 142 -0.04 5.33 -21.65
C ALA A 142 -0.23 5.64 -23.13
N ASN A 143 -0.74 4.69 -23.93
CA ASN A 143 -0.75 4.77 -25.38
C ASN A 143 -2.10 5.19 -25.97
N SER A 144 -2.09 5.52 -27.27
CA SER A 144 -3.27 5.87 -28.07
C SER A 144 -4.01 4.65 -28.64
N VAL A 145 -3.52 3.44 -28.36
CA VAL A 145 -4.09 2.16 -28.82
C VAL A 145 -4.52 1.31 -27.64
N VAL A 146 -5.39 0.32 -27.87
CA VAL A 146 -5.84 -0.62 -26.83
C VAL A 146 -4.65 -1.42 -26.28
N ALA A 147 -4.50 -1.43 -24.96
CA ALA A 147 -3.60 -2.33 -24.26
C ALA A 147 -4.34 -3.63 -23.92
N LYS A 148 -3.69 -4.77 -24.12
CA LYS A 148 -4.26 -6.10 -23.89
C LYS A 148 -3.45 -6.76 -22.80
N LEU A 149 -4.02 -6.83 -21.60
CA LEU A 149 -3.39 -7.46 -20.45
C LEU A 149 -3.72 -8.94 -20.46
N HIS A 150 -2.72 -9.78 -20.19
CA HIS A 150 -2.93 -11.22 -20.05
C HIS A 150 -2.88 -11.59 -18.58
N ASP A 151 -3.89 -12.31 -18.10
CA ASP A 151 -4.02 -12.72 -16.72
C ASP A 151 -4.58 -14.15 -16.60
N HIS A 152 -3.73 -15.05 -16.11
CA HIS A 152 -4.10 -16.44 -15.78
C HIS A 152 -4.11 -16.66 -14.26
N GLY A 153 -4.66 -15.70 -13.51
CA GLY A 153 -5.02 -15.87 -12.11
C GLY A 153 -4.55 -14.73 -11.21
N SER A 154 -3.34 -14.19 -11.43
CA SER A 154 -2.76 -13.16 -10.55
C SER A 154 -1.57 -12.38 -11.15
N TYR A 155 -1.46 -12.20 -12.47
CA TYR A 155 -0.24 -11.60 -13.04
C TYR A 155 -0.20 -10.08 -12.91
N ASN A 156 -1.35 -9.42 -13.06
CA ASN A 156 -1.44 -7.95 -13.05
C ASN A 156 -2.07 -7.49 -11.74
N LEU A 157 -1.26 -6.85 -10.90
CA LEU A 157 -1.70 -6.30 -9.62
C LEU A 157 -1.38 -4.81 -9.51
N PHE A 158 -2.18 -4.14 -8.69
CA PHE A 158 -1.93 -2.81 -8.18
C PHE A 158 -2.05 -2.88 -6.66
N SER A 159 -0.99 -2.45 -5.97
CA SER A 159 -0.91 -2.52 -4.51
C SER A 159 -0.37 -1.21 -3.95
N GLY A 160 -0.77 -0.89 -2.74
CA GLY A 160 -0.19 0.21 -2.01
C GLY A 160 -0.36 0.07 -0.51
N ALA A 161 0.60 0.59 0.25
CA ALA A 161 0.57 0.58 1.70
C ALA A 161 1.15 1.88 2.27
N LEU A 162 0.52 2.41 3.33
CA LEU A 162 1.07 3.49 4.13
C LEU A 162 2.24 2.95 4.95
N ILE A 163 3.44 3.47 4.68
CA ILE A 163 4.65 3.15 5.45
C ILE A 163 4.63 3.94 6.76
N THR A 164 4.42 5.25 6.66
CA THR A 164 4.33 6.12 7.84
C THR A 164 3.43 7.32 7.56
N ARG A 165 2.63 7.68 8.57
CA ARG A 165 1.78 8.87 8.56
C ARG A 165 2.59 10.08 8.99
N LEU A 166 2.29 11.23 8.39
CA LEU A 166 2.90 12.53 8.71
C LEU A 166 1.85 13.56 9.15
#